data_AF-A0A8S2VG02-F1
#
_entry.id   AF-A0A8S2VG02-F1
#
_cell.length_a   1.000
_cell.length_b   1.000
_cell.length_c   1.000
_cell.angle_alpha   90.00
_cell.angle_beta   90.00
_cell.angle_gamma   90.00
#
_symmetry.space_group_name_H-M   'P 1'
#
loop_
_entity.id
_entity.type
_entity.pdbx_description
1 polymer ?
#
loop_
_entity_poly.entity_id
_entity_poly.type
_entity_poly.pdbx_seq_one_letter_code
_entity_poly.pdbx_strand_id
1 'polypeptide(L)'
;MYYSNCLWIVFILHSFVLGIDSNDFNIHGTTSQGWEFVRDLFKDNFVQERDLGASMAIYYQGQPVVDLWGGWFDQSRTKPYDHNTLQYVFSTSKGLVAIAVALCV
;
A
#
# COMPACT_ATOMS: atom_id res chain seq x y z
N MET A 1 10.87 -13.74 -35.26
CA MET A 1 11.19 -12.29 -35.17
C MET A 1 9.88 -11.53 -35.35
N TYR A 2 9.55 -10.60 -34.46
CA TYR A 2 8.33 -9.76 -34.40
C TYR A 2 7.00 -10.43 -33.99
N TYR A 3 6.83 -10.84 -32.73
CA TYR A 3 5.48 -10.85 -32.10
C TYR A 3 5.52 -10.80 -30.55
N SER A 4 6.55 -10.17 -29.96
CA SER A 4 6.68 -10.06 -28.48
C SER A 4 6.69 -8.62 -27.95
N ASN A 5 6.67 -7.61 -28.84
CA ASN A 5 6.70 -6.18 -28.46
C ASN A 5 5.34 -5.48 -28.55
N CYS A 6 4.33 -6.06 -29.23
CA CYS A 6 3.00 -5.43 -29.34
C CYS A 6 2.19 -5.49 -28.04
N LEU A 7 2.36 -6.53 -27.23
CA LEU A 7 1.59 -6.69 -25.98
C LEU A 7 1.93 -5.60 -24.95
N TRP A 8 3.18 -5.17 -24.88
CA TRP A 8 3.62 -4.09 -23.98
C TRP A 8 3.06 -2.73 -24.41
N ILE A 9 3.03 -2.44 -25.73
CA ILE A 9 2.49 -1.19 -26.28
C ILE A 9 0.96 -1.13 -26.11
N VAL A 10 0.26 -2.25 -26.29
CA VAL A 10 -1.20 -2.33 -26.12
C VAL A 10 -1.59 -2.11 -24.65
N PHE A 11 -0.81 -2.60 -23.68
CA PHE A 11 -1.05 -2.34 -22.27
C PHE A 11 -0.92 -0.85 -21.92
N ILE A 12 0.12 -0.17 -22.43
CA ILE A 12 0.34 1.26 -22.22
C ILE A 12 -0.78 2.11 -22.86
N LEU A 13 -1.28 1.72 -24.03
CA LEU A 13 -2.37 2.41 -24.71
C LEU A 13 -3.75 2.18 -24.05
N HIS A 14 -3.98 1.00 -23.45
CA HIS A 14 -5.23 0.75 -22.71
C HIS A 14 -5.33 1.59 -21.43
N SER A 15 -4.20 1.81 -20.73
CA SER A 15 -4.14 2.74 -19.60
C SER A 15 -4.41 4.19 -20.02
N PHE A 16 -3.99 4.60 -21.23
CA PHE A 16 -4.17 5.97 -21.74
C PHE A 16 -5.62 6.28 -22.17
N VAL A 17 -6.38 5.28 -22.66
CA VAL A 17 -7.76 5.47 -23.16
C VAL A 17 -8.82 5.47 -22.05
N LEU A 18 -8.53 4.86 -20.89
CA LEU A 18 -9.46 4.83 -19.75
C LEU A 18 -9.31 6.01 -18.77
N GLY A 19 -8.38 6.95 -19.00
CA GLY A 19 -8.23 8.13 -18.14
C GLY A 19 -7.97 7.77 -16.67
N ILE A 20 -7.40 6.60 -16.39
CA ILE A 20 -6.90 6.26 -15.07
C ILE A 20 -5.49 6.83 -15.02
N ASP A 21 -5.39 8.09 -14.61
CA ASP A 21 -4.09 8.67 -14.28
C ASP A 21 -3.40 7.70 -13.30
N SER A 22 -2.19 7.25 -13.64
CA SER A 22 -1.32 6.49 -12.74
C SER A 22 -0.90 7.26 -11.46
N ASN A 23 -1.50 8.44 -11.24
CA ASN A 23 -1.39 9.29 -10.06
C ASN A 23 -2.50 9.07 -9.01
N ASP A 24 -3.50 8.21 -9.25
CA ASP A 24 -4.69 8.14 -8.37
C ASP A 24 -4.45 7.45 -7.02
N PHE A 25 -3.32 6.78 -6.83
CA PHE A 25 -2.93 6.28 -5.52
C PHE A 25 -2.12 7.36 -4.81
N ASN A 26 -2.84 8.28 -4.18
CA ASN A 26 -2.27 9.25 -3.25
C ASN A 26 -1.60 8.50 -2.07
N ILE A 27 -0.35 8.07 -2.27
CA ILE A 27 0.47 7.45 -1.25
C ILE A 27 1.13 8.55 -0.44
N HIS A 28 0.74 8.64 0.82
CA HIS A 28 1.22 9.61 1.78
C HIS A 28 2.24 8.98 2.74
N GLY A 29 2.81 9.80 3.62
CA GLY A 29 3.75 9.37 4.64
C GLY A 29 5.22 9.47 4.24
N THR A 30 6.10 8.84 5.00
CA THR A 30 7.56 9.02 4.94
C THR A 30 8.32 7.70 4.77
N THR A 31 9.50 7.81 4.16
CA THR A 31 10.48 6.73 4.00
C THR A 31 11.86 7.31 4.26
N SER A 32 12.63 6.64 5.11
CA SER A 32 14.03 6.97 5.37
C SER A 32 14.92 6.57 4.19
N GLN A 33 16.11 7.15 4.13
CA GLN A 33 17.07 6.88 3.07
C GLN A 33 17.43 5.38 2.99
N GLY A 34 17.41 4.81 1.79
CA GLY A 34 17.67 3.40 1.53
C GLY A 34 16.44 2.48 1.65
N TRP A 35 15.28 3.02 2.05
CA TRP A 35 14.01 2.30 2.16
C TRP A 35 12.97 2.73 1.11
N GLU A 36 13.37 3.54 0.13
CA GLU A 36 12.48 4.09 -0.91
C GLU A 36 11.83 3.00 -1.75
N PHE A 37 12.53 1.87 -1.96
CA PHE A 37 12.01 0.71 -2.67
C PHE A 37 10.71 0.16 -2.05
N VAL A 38 10.53 0.32 -0.72
CA VAL A 38 9.29 -0.11 -0.04
C VAL A 38 8.10 0.73 -0.49
N ARG A 39 8.30 2.03 -0.70
CA ARG A 39 7.25 2.92 -1.22
C ARG A 39 6.86 2.50 -2.64
N ASP A 40 7.82 2.13 -3.47
CA ASP A 40 7.54 1.71 -4.85
C ASP A 40 6.78 0.38 -4.87
N LEU A 41 7.19 -0.61 -4.07
CA LEU A 41 6.44 -1.86 -3.91
C LEU A 41 5.04 -1.64 -3.34
N PHE A 42 4.89 -0.71 -2.40
CA PHE A 42 3.60 -0.36 -1.83
C PHE A 42 2.69 0.25 -2.90
N LYS A 43 3.19 1.17 -3.73
CA LYS A 43 2.45 1.71 -4.89
C LYS A 43 2.06 0.61 -5.88
N ASP A 44 2.97 -0.31 -6.17
CA ASP A 44 2.74 -1.41 -7.12
C ASP A 44 1.56 -2.30 -6.72
N ASN A 45 1.32 -2.50 -5.41
CA ASN A 45 0.15 -3.25 -4.94
C ASN A 45 -1.17 -2.59 -5.37
N PHE A 46 -1.25 -1.27 -5.34
CA PHE A 46 -2.44 -0.55 -5.76
C PHE A 46 -2.59 -0.53 -7.28
N VAL A 47 -1.49 -0.33 -8.01
CA VAL A 47 -1.48 -0.39 -9.49
C VAL A 47 -1.95 -1.76 -9.99
N GLN A 48 -1.62 -2.82 -9.27
CA GLN A 48 -2.06 -4.18 -9.58
C GLN A 48 -3.42 -4.55 -8.96
N GLU A 49 -4.15 -3.57 -8.40
CA GLU A 49 -5.45 -3.73 -7.75
C GLU A 49 -5.49 -4.81 -6.66
N ARG A 50 -4.34 -5.09 -6.03
CA ARG A 50 -4.23 -6.04 -4.91
C ARG A 50 -4.76 -5.44 -3.62
N ASP A 51 -4.58 -4.13 -3.46
CA ASP A 51 -5.03 -3.36 -2.30
C ASP A 51 -5.99 -2.26 -2.74
N LEU A 52 -7.12 -2.12 -2.03
CA LEU A 52 -8.04 -0.99 -2.18
C LEU A 52 -7.57 0.23 -1.38
N GLY A 53 -7.15 -0.02 -0.15
CA GLY A 53 -6.66 0.95 0.82
C GLY A 53 -5.83 0.23 1.86
N ALA A 54 -4.65 0.77 2.17
CA ALA A 54 -3.72 0.13 3.09
C ALA A 54 -2.85 1.16 3.81
N SER A 55 -2.24 0.71 4.91
CA SER A 55 -1.20 1.41 5.65
C SER A 55 -0.10 0.43 6.04
N MET A 56 1.15 0.91 6.08
CA MET A 56 2.31 0.11 6.45
C MET A 56 3.29 0.95 7.27
N ALA A 57 3.76 0.38 8.38
CA ALA A 57 4.85 0.95 9.17
C ALA A 57 5.96 -0.10 9.37
N ILE A 58 7.22 0.32 9.22
CA ILE A 58 8.39 -0.53 9.44
C ILE A 58 9.31 0.17 10.43
N TYR A 59 9.71 -0.57 11.46
CA TYR A 59 10.70 -0.15 12.44
C TYR A 59 11.97 -0.98 12.26
N TYR A 60 13.11 -0.31 12.13
CA TYR A 60 14.43 -0.94 12.08
C TYR A 60 15.28 -0.39 13.22
N GLN A 61 15.79 -1.29 14.07
CA GLN A 61 16.55 -0.93 15.28
C GLN A 61 15.81 0.09 16.18
N GLY A 62 14.50 -0.07 16.31
CA GLY A 62 13.66 0.82 17.13
C GLY A 62 13.34 2.18 16.51
N GLN A 63 13.81 2.48 15.30
CA GLN A 63 13.52 3.71 14.58
C GLN A 63 12.46 3.48 13.49
N PRO A 64 11.47 4.37 13.33
CA PRO A 64 10.54 4.31 12.21
C PRO A 64 11.30 4.65 10.92
N VAL A 65 11.40 3.68 10.01
CA VAL A 65 12.08 3.86 8.71
C VAL A 65 11.09 3.95 7.55
N VAL A 66 9.88 3.44 7.72
CA VAL A 66 8.78 3.55 6.77
C VAL A 66 7.50 3.79 7.56
N ASP A 67 6.70 4.75 7.13
CA ASP A 67 5.34 4.99 7.59
C ASP A 67 4.52 5.52 6.41
N LEU A 68 3.66 4.69 5.82
CA LEU A 68 2.96 4.94 4.57
C LEU A 68 1.48 4.59 4.69
N TRP A 69 0.64 5.33 3.99
CA TRP A 69 -0.78 5.01 3.80
C TRP A 69 -1.29 5.54 2.47
N GLY A 70 -2.38 4.97 1.96
CA GLY A 70 -3.01 5.47 0.74
C GLY A 70 -4.12 4.56 0.23
N GLY A 71 -4.75 5.00 -0.85
CA GLY A 71 -5.91 4.35 -1.46
C GLY A 71 -7.24 4.80 -0.85
N TRP A 72 -8.21 3.89 -0.83
CA TRP A 72 -9.61 4.17 -0.49
C TRP A 72 -10.11 3.25 0.63
N PHE A 73 -10.99 3.77 1.49
CA PHE A 73 -11.59 2.99 2.57
C PHE A 73 -12.73 2.08 2.07
N ASP A 74 -13.48 2.55 1.08
CA ASP A 74 -14.67 1.89 0.55
C ASP A 74 -14.53 1.53 -0.93
N GLN A 75 -15.24 0.49 -1.37
CA GLN A 75 -15.18 0.00 -2.75
C GLN A 75 -15.69 1.04 -3.76
N SER A 76 -16.62 1.90 -3.35
CA SER A 76 -17.09 3.03 -4.16
C SER A 76 -16.09 4.18 -4.28
N ARG A 77 -14.92 4.08 -3.62
CA ARG A 77 -13.84 5.09 -3.66
C ARG A 77 -14.34 6.49 -3.31
N THR A 78 -15.21 6.58 -2.31
CA THR A 78 -15.81 7.86 -1.87
C THR A 78 -15.07 8.46 -0.67
N LYS A 79 -14.40 7.61 0.13
CA LYS A 79 -13.66 7.99 1.33
C LYS A 79 -12.20 7.58 1.20
N PRO A 80 -11.24 8.52 1.32
CA PRO A 80 -9.82 8.20 1.25
C PRO A 80 -9.39 7.35 2.45
N TYR A 81 -8.39 6.49 2.24
CA TYR A 81 -7.68 5.81 3.31
C TYR A 81 -6.57 6.73 3.83
N ASP A 82 -6.76 7.29 5.02
CA ASP A 82 -5.84 8.25 5.66
C ASP A 82 -5.12 7.65 6.88
N HIS A 83 -4.21 8.42 7.48
CA HIS A 83 -3.45 8.02 8.67
C HIS A 83 -4.32 7.70 9.91
N ASN A 84 -5.58 8.16 9.95
CA ASN A 84 -6.51 7.90 11.07
C ASN A 84 -7.50 6.77 10.75
N THR A 85 -7.35 6.15 9.59
CA THR A 85 -8.25 5.09 9.15
C THR A 85 -8.00 3.83 9.95
N LEU A 86 -9.01 3.42 10.74
CA LEU A 86 -8.98 2.17 11.49
C LEU A 86 -9.41 1.01 10.59
N GLN A 87 -8.60 -0.06 10.57
CA GLN A 87 -8.88 -1.29 9.84
C GLN A 87 -9.03 -2.47 10.79
N TYR A 88 -9.89 -3.41 10.42
CA TYR A 88 -9.97 -4.69 11.13
C TYR A 88 -8.70 -5.50 10.93
N VAL A 89 -7.94 -5.70 12.01
CA VAL A 89 -6.69 -6.47 11.99
C VAL A 89 -6.90 -7.98 12.24
N PHE A 90 -8.15 -8.43 12.40
CA PHE A 90 -8.54 -9.82 12.63
C PHE A 90 -7.62 -10.53 13.65
N SER A 91 -7.04 -11.67 13.27
CA SER A 91 -6.27 -12.52 14.17
C SER A 91 -4.96 -11.89 14.63
N THR A 92 -4.49 -10.82 13.99
CA THR A 92 -3.30 -10.08 14.43
C THR A 92 -3.47 -9.54 15.86
N SER A 93 -4.71 -9.26 16.28
CA SER A 93 -5.04 -8.88 17.66
C SER A 93 -4.56 -9.89 18.72
N LYS A 94 -4.41 -11.18 18.38
CA LYS A 94 -3.92 -12.21 19.31
C LYS A 94 -2.48 -11.95 19.78
N GLY A 95 -1.65 -11.33 18.94
CA GLY A 95 -0.28 -10.96 19.33
C GLY A 95 -0.28 -9.92 20.45
N LEU A 96 -1.16 -8.92 20.37
CA LEU A 96 -1.31 -7.91 21.43
C LEU A 96 -1.79 -8.55 22.74
N VAL A 97 -2.76 -9.47 22.67
CA VAL A 97 -3.23 -10.23 23.85
C VAL A 97 -2.10 -11.06 24.45
N ALA A 98 -1.29 -11.73 23.62
CA ALA A 98 -0.16 -12.52 24.10
C ALA A 98 0.87 -11.65 24.84
N ILE A 99 1.18 -10.45 24.34
CA ILE A 99 2.05 -9.49 25.02
C ILE A 99 1.47 -9.06 26.36
N ALA A 100 0.17 -8.74 26.41
CA ALA A 100 -0.49 -8.33 27.66
C ALA A 100 -0.43 -9.44 28.73
N VAL A 101 -0.66 -10.70 28.35
CA VAL A 101 -0.53 -11.85 29.25
C VAL A 101 0.92 -12.04 29.71
N ALA A 102 1.90 -11.87 28.81
CA ALA A 102 3.32 -12.00 29.15
C ALA A 102 3.79 -10.94 30.16
N LEU A 103 3.13 -9.79 30.27
CA LEU A 103 3.42 -8.77 31.28
C LEU A 103 2.88 -9.11 32.67
N CYS A 104 1.95 -10.08 32.76
CA CYS A 104 1.34 -10.50 34.02
C CYS A 104 2.08 -11.66 34.71
N VAL A 105 3.12 -12.21 34.07
CA VAL A 105 3.95 -13.32 34.59
C VAL A 105 5.34 -12.83 34.94
#